data_AF-A0A8C1Z661-F1
#
_entry.id   AF-A0A8C1Z661-F1
#
_cell.length_a   1.000
_cell.length_b   1.000
_cell.length_c   1.000
_cell.angle_alpha   90.00
_cell.angle_beta   90.00
_cell.angle_gamma   90.00
#
_symmetry.space_group_name_H-M   'P 1'
#
loop_
_entity.id
_entity.type
_entity.pdbx_description
1 polymer ?
#
loop_
_entity_poly.entity_id
_entity_poly.type
_entity_poly.pdbx_seq_one_letter_code
_entity_poly.pdbx_strand_id
1 'polypeptide(L)'
;MKFTLFAAFIFSVWWISVVEAVDGPPIPCCYTVTPIMIPAANIVDYFIQEPVLCPVRAIRFQTKKNKVICSDPDSNWAKNVKDIVDRRKTTTPSQKPTTRYTSTTNMNPTLRHYR
;
A
#
# COMPACT_ATOMS: atom_id res chain seq x y z
N MET A 1 -27.63 -46.68 -19.42
CA MET A 1 -26.19 -46.41 -19.65
C MET A 1 -25.88 -44.98 -20.14
N LYS A 2 -26.85 -44.05 -20.21
CA LYS A 2 -26.60 -42.65 -20.60
C LYS A 2 -26.43 -41.68 -19.43
N PHE A 3 -26.98 -42.00 -18.24
CA PHE A 3 -26.87 -41.17 -17.03
C PHE A 3 -25.48 -41.18 -16.37
N THR A 4 -24.72 -42.27 -16.55
CA THR A 4 -23.37 -42.43 -15.97
C THR A 4 -22.35 -41.49 -16.58
N LEU A 5 -22.49 -41.14 -17.87
CA LEU A 5 -21.62 -40.18 -18.55
C LEU A 5 -21.83 -38.75 -18.04
N PHE A 6 -23.09 -38.36 -17.79
CA PHE A 6 -23.40 -37.03 -17.25
C PHE A 6 -22.83 -36.84 -15.84
N ALA A 7 -22.93 -37.85 -14.96
CA ALA A 7 -22.40 -37.77 -13.60
C ALA A 7 -20.88 -37.55 -13.56
N ALA A 8 -20.12 -38.24 -14.42
CA ALA A 8 -18.65 -38.09 -14.48
C ALA A 8 -18.21 -36.67 -14.90
N PHE A 9 -18.99 -36.01 -15.76
CA PHE A 9 -18.71 -34.62 -16.18
C PHE A 9 -18.92 -33.61 -15.04
N ILE A 10 -19.86 -33.86 -14.13
CA ILE A 10 -20.11 -32.92 -13.01
C ILE A 10 -19.00 -33.05 -11.96
N PHE A 11 -18.51 -34.27 -11.71
CA PHE A 11 -17.40 -34.51 -10.79
C PHE A 11 -16.07 -33.90 -11.27
N SER A 12 -15.81 -33.88 -12.57
CA SER A 12 -14.56 -33.32 -13.10
C SER A 12 -14.52 -31.79 -13.05
N VAL A 13 -15.66 -31.13 -13.24
CA VAL A 13 -15.77 -29.65 -13.16
C VAL A 13 -15.69 -29.16 -11.71
N TRP A 14 -16.11 -29.99 -10.74
CA TRP A 14 -16.07 -29.66 -9.30
C TRP A 14 -14.67 -29.70 -8.67
N TRP A 15 -13.65 -30.19 -9.39
CA TRP A 15 -12.26 -30.18 -8.90
C TRP A 15 -11.50 -28.90 -9.29
N ILE A 16 -12.05 -28.06 -10.16
CA ILE A 16 -11.38 -26.81 -10.51
C ILE A 16 -11.45 -25.91 -9.27
N SER A 17 -10.32 -25.77 -8.59
CA SER A 17 -10.18 -24.81 -7.51
C SER A 17 -10.47 -23.42 -8.06
N VAL A 18 -11.49 -22.76 -7.53
CA VAL A 18 -11.76 -21.35 -7.83
C VAL A 18 -10.55 -20.55 -7.35
N VAL A 19 -9.76 -20.03 -8.29
CA VAL A 19 -8.77 -19.00 -8.00
C VAL A 19 -9.54 -17.69 -7.88
N GLU A 20 -9.70 -17.19 -6.66
CA GLU A 20 -10.11 -15.81 -6.44
C GLU A 20 -8.92 -14.90 -6.79
N ALA A 21 -8.95 -14.33 -7.99
CA ALA A 21 -8.11 -13.19 -8.28
C ALA A 21 -8.59 -12.03 -7.40
N VAL A 22 -7.83 -11.71 -6.35
CA VAL A 22 -8.06 -10.50 -5.56
C VAL A 22 -7.68 -9.30 -6.40
N ASP A 23 -8.65 -8.80 -7.17
CA ASP A 23 -8.57 -7.51 -7.87
C ASP A 23 -8.67 -6.37 -6.84
N GLY A 24 -7.57 -6.15 -6.12
CA GLY A 24 -7.40 -4.97 -5.27
C GLY A 24 -7.16 -3.71 -6.11
N PRO A 25 -7.55 -2.52 -5.60
CA PRO A 25 -7.19 -1.27 -6.27
C PRO A 25 -5.66 -1.17 -6.41
N PRO A 26 -5.17 -0.61 -7.54
CA PRO A 26 -3.74 -0.48 -7.77
C PRO A 26 -3.07 0.32 -6.66
N ILE A 27 -1.91 -0.15 -6.23
CA ILE A 27 -1.11 0.51 -5.19
C ILE A 27 -0.68 1.89 -5.72
N PRO A 28 -0.96 3.00 -5.02
CA PRO A 28 -0.60 4.32 -5.50
C PRO A 28 0.91 4.57 -5.34
N CYS A 29 1.67 4.20 -6.38
CA CYS A 29 3.12 4.37 -6.44
C CYS A 29 3.54 5.71 -7.09
N CYS A 30 4.63 6.28 -6.60
CA CYS A 30 5.48 7.16 -7.39
C CYS A 30 6.30 6.32 -8.37
N TYR A 31 6.36 6.76 -9.63
CA TYR A 31 7.24 6.20 -10.65
C TYR A 31 8.51 7.03 -10.85
N THR A 32 8.44 8.32 -10.52
CA THR A 32 9.54 9.27 -10.60
C THR A 32 9.49 10.24 -9.43
N VAL A 33 10.61 10.90 -9.15
CA VAL A 33 10.70 12.02 -8.22
C VAL A 33 10.70 13.34 -8.99
N THR A 34 10.16 14.39 -8.39
CA THR A 34 10.16 15.74 -8.97
C THR A 34 11.08 16.67 -8.19
N PRO A 35 11.81 17.58 -8.88
CA PRO A 35 12.58 18.63 -8.22
C PRO A 35 11.71 19.81 -7.73
N ILE A 36 10.39 19.78 -7.97
CA ILE A 36 9.47 20.84 -7.59
C ILE A 36 9.43 20.98 -6.07
N MET A 37 9.78 22.18 -5.59
CA MET A 37 9.72 22.56 -4.19
C MET A 37 8.48 23.41 -3.95
N ILE A 38 7.59 22.94 -3.08
CA ILE A 38 6.42 23.71 -2.62
C ILE A 38 6.63 24.23 -1.20
N PRO A 39 5.97 25.33 -0.81
CA PRO A 39 6.03 25.81 0.57
C PRO A 39 5.54 24.75 1.55
N ALA A 40 6.29 24.49 2.63
CA ALA A 40 5.93 23.49 3.63
C ALA A 40 4.55 23.76 4.26
N ALA A 41 4.09 25.01 4.29
CA ALA A 41 2.76 25.40 4.76
C ALA A 41 1.61 24.80 3.92
N ASN A 42 1.89 24.35 2.69
CA ASN A 42 0.93 23.71 1.80
C ASN A 42 0.96 22.18 1.88
N ILE A 43 1.86 21.61 2.69
CA ILE A 43 1.99 20.16 2.92
C ILE A 43 1.31 19.83 4.24
N VAL A 44 0.42 18.84 4.22
CA VAL A 44 -0.36 18.40 5.39
C VAL A 44 0.16 17.11 5.97
N ASP A 45 0.65 16.21 5.11
CA ASP A 45 1.15 14.89 5.53
C ASP A 45 2.23 14.40 4.56
N TYR A 46 2.92 13.33 4.94
CA TYR A 46 3.84 12.61 4.06
C TYR A 46 3.83 11.11 4.34
N PHE A 47 4.18 10.33 3.31
CA PHE A 47 4.40 8.89 3.40
C PHE A 47 5.76 8.55 2.78
N ILE A 48 6.48 7.60 3.37
CA ILE A 48 7.71 7.07 2.79
C ILE A 48 7.32 5.89 1.90
N GLN A 49 7.73 5.94 0.64
CA GLN A 49 7.58 4.85 -0.31
C GLN A 49 8.92 4.10 -0.42
N GLU A 50 8.90 2.83 -0.05
CA GLU A 50 10.03 1.93 -0.21
C GLU A 50 9.94 1.14 -1.53
N PRO A 51 11.07 0.76 -2.15
CA PRO A 51 11.12 0.14 -3.47
C PRO A 51 10.73 -1.36 -3.50
N VAL A 52 9.91 -1.82 -2.54
CA VAL A 52 9.51 -3.24 -2.44
C VAL A 52 8.39 -3.58 -3.42
N LEU A 53 7.36 -2.71 -3.47
CA LEU A 53 6.19 -2.86 -4.35
C LEU A 53 6.14 -1.76 -5.42
N CYS A 54 6.97 -0.73 -5.29
CA CYS A 54 7.04 0.40 -6.20
C CYS A 54 8.44 0.52 -6.79
N PRO A 55 8.60 1.06 -8.01
CA PRO A 55 9.89 1.04 -8.71
C PRO A 55 10.92 2.04 -8.17
N VAL A 56 10.49 3.07 -7.45
CA VAL A 56 11.39 4.12 -6.92
C VAL A 56 11.17 4.36 -5.43
N ARG A 57 12.25 4.71 -4.73
CA ARG A 57 12.20 5.21 -3.36
C ARG A 57 11.85 6.69 -3.37
N ALA A 58 10.81 7.10 -2.64
CA ALA A 58 10.31 8.48 -2.68
C ALA A 58 9.64 8.89 -1.36
N ILE A 59 9.65 10.18 -1.05
CA ILE A 59 8.75 10.77 -0.06
C ILE A 59 7.52 11.31 -0.80
N ARG A 60 6.34 10.82 -0.45
CA ARG A 60 5.05 11.24 -0.97
C ARG A 60 4.46 12.32 -0.09
N PHE A 61 4.62 13.59 -0.47
CA PHE A 61 4.02 14.71 0.23
C PHE A 61 2.56 14.90 -0.19
N GLN A 62 1.64 14.83 0.78
CA GLN A 62 0.25 15.18 0.58
C GLN A 62 0.07 16.69 0.78
N THR A 63 -0.49 17.34 -0.23
CA THR A 63 -0.76 18.78 -0.20
C THR A 63 -2.15 19.09 0.32
N LYS A 64 -2.40 20.34 0.76
CA LYS A 64 -3.73 20.85 1.11
C LYS A 64 -4.76 20.69 -0.01
N LYS A 65 -4.32 20.65 -1.28
CA LYS A 65 -5.17 20.43 -2.46
C LYS A 65 -5.42 18.94 -2.75
N ASN A 66 -5.10 18.06 -1.79
CA ASN A 66 -5.19 16.61 -1.91
C ASN A 66 -4.41 16.01 -3.09
N LYS A 67 -3.38 16.72 -3.57
CA LYS A 67 -2.43 16.20 -4.56
C LYS A 67 -1.21 15.61 -3.86
N VAL A 68 -0.64 14.56 -4.43
CA VAL A 68 0.60 13.95 -3.96
C VAL A 68 1.76 14.43 -4.82
N ILE A 69 2.84 14.85 -4.17
CA ILE A 69 4.11 15.20 -4.81
C ILE A 69 5.15 14.16 -4.38
N CYS A 70 5.82 13.58 -5.36
CA CYS A 70 6.88 12.59 -5.15
C CYS A 70 8.22 13.29 -5.11
N SER A 71 8.96 13.18 -4.01
CA SER A 71 10.24 13.87 -3.84
C SER A 71 11.33 12.90 -3.47
N ASP A 72 12.55 13.25 -3.86
CA ASP A 72 13.74 12.48 -3.53
C ASP A 72 13.95 12.48 -2.00
N PRO A 73 14.01 11.31 -1.33
CA PRO A 73 14.27 11.23 0.10
C PRO A 73 15.62 11.83 0.51
N ASP A 74 16.59 11.90 -0.38
CA ASP A 74 17.93 12.40 -0.09
C ASP A 74 18.05 13.92 -0.25
N SER A 75 17.06 14.56 -0.87
CA SER A 75 16.99 16.03 -1.03
C SER A 75 16.91 16.74 0.32
N ASN A 76 17.75 17.77 0.50
CA ASN A 76 17.74 18.63 1.68
C ASN A 76 16.38 19.30 1.91
N TRP A 77 15.71 19.71 0.83
CA TRP A 77 14.38 20.29 0.91
C TRP A 77 13.36 19.27 1.45
N ALA A 78 13.38 18.04 0.95
CA ALA A 78 12.45 16.99 1.38
C ALA A 78 12.65 16.62 2.86
N LYS A 79 13.91 16.49 3.29
CA LYS A 79 14.28 16.25 4.70
C LYS A 79 13.78 17.37 5.62
N ASN A 80 13.99 18.62 5.24
CA ASN A 80 13.52 19.77 6.02
C ASN A 80 11.99 19.84 6.11
N VAL A 81 11.28 19.63 4.99
CA VAL A 81 9.82 19.59 4.98
C VAL A 81 9.28 18.46 5.86
N LYS A 82 9.89 17.27 5.80
CA LYS A 82 9.52 16.12 6.63
C LYS A 82 9.59 16.49 8.12
N ASP A 83 10.70 17.08 8.57
CA ASP A 83 10.88 17.53 9.95
C ASP A 83 9.85 18.58 10.37
N ILE A 84 9.55 19.56 9.50
CA ILE A 84 8.49 20.55 9.76
C ILE A 84 7.13 19.87 9.96
N VAL A 85 6.79 18.88 9.14
CA VAL A 85 5.52 18.14 9.26
C VAL A 85 5.50 17.30 10.53
N ASP A 86 6.60 16.63 10.89
CA ASP A 86 6.73 15.87 12.14
C ASP A 86 6.51 16.75 13.37
N ARG A 87 7.11 17.94 13.39
CA ARG A 87 6.92 18.91 14.49
C ARG A 87 5.46 19.33 14.64
N ARG A 88 4.75 19.61 13.54
CA ARG A 88 3.31 19.93 13.58
C ARG A 88 2.48 18.80 14.17
N LYS A 89 2.81 17.56 13.84
CA LYS A 89 2.15 16.37 14.38
C LYS A 89 2.41 16.20 15.88
N THR A 90 3.59 16.59 16.38
CA THR A 90 3.88 16.52 17.83
C THR A 90 3.20 17.60 18.65
N THR A 91 2.92 18.78 18.09
CA THR A 91 2.25 19.89 18.81
C THR A 91 0.73 19.73 18.87
N THR A 92 0.15 18.90 18.00
CA THR A 92 -1.28 18.55 18.04
C THR A 92 -1.41 17.20 18.73
N PRO A 93 -2.29 16.99 19.73
CA PRO A 93 -2.62 15.64 20.19
C PRO A 93 -3.29 14.88 19.04
N SER A 94 -2.51 14.21 18.19
CA SER A 94 -3.01 13.59 16.97
C SER A 94 -2.83 12.08 17.07
N GLN A 95 -3.99 11.41 17.03
CA GLN A 95 -4.16 10.02 16.68
C GLN A 95 -3.10 9.61 15.66
N LYS A 96 -2.27 8.66 16.09
CA LYS A 96 -1.37 7.86 15.26
C LYS A 96 -2.03 7.65 13.88
N PRO A 97 -1.35 7.94 12.76
CA PRO A 97 -1.77 7.44 11.47
C PRO A 97 -1.87 5.93 11.60
N THR A 98 -3.09 5.42 11.73
CA THR A 98 -3.37 4.02 11.52
C THR A 98 -3.05 3.81 10.05
N THR A 99 -1.85 3.30 9.79
CA THR A 99 -1.60 2.53 8.59
C THR A 99 -2.62 1.40 8.65
N ARG A 100 -3.81 1.65 8.08
CA ARG A 100 -4.77 0.60 7.80
C ARG A 100 -4.21 -0.15 6.60
N TYR A 101 -3.14 -0.90 6.84
CA TYR A 101 -3.01 -2.17 6.19
C TYR A 101 -4.18 -2.99 6.72
N THR A 102 -5.27 -3.04 5.97
CA THR A 102 -6.28 -4.07 6.18
C THR A 102 -5.64 -5.39 5.76
N SER A 103 -4.73 -5.91 6.57
CA SER A 103 -4.40 -7.33 6.56
C SER A 103 -5.51 -8.03 7.32
N THR A 104 -6.68 -8.19 6.69
CA THR A 104 -7.58 -9.28 7.08
C THR A 104 -6.99 -10.56 6.52
N THR A 105 -5.90 -11.02 7.15
CA THR A 105 -5.58 -12.43 7.12
C THR A 105 -5.99 -12.92 8.49
N ASN A 106 -7.10 -13.64 8.56
CA ASN A 106 -7.30 -14.65 9.58
C ASN A 106 -6.15 -15.66 9.43
N MET A 107 -4.96 -15.32 9.95
CA MET A 107 -3.88 -16.27 10.12
C MET A 107 -4.25 -17.10 11.34
N ASN A 108 -4.86 -18.26 11.07
CA ASN A 108 -4.90 -19.34 12.03
C ASN A 108 -3.44 -19.82 12.23
N PRO A 109 -2.85 -19.73 13.44
CA PRO A 109 -1.46 -20.11 13.64
C PRO A 109 -1.41 -21.63 13.85
N THR A 110 -1.41 -22.38 12.75
CA THR A 110 -0.98 -23.78 12.78
C THR A 110 0.36 -23.92 12.07
N LEU A 111 1.41 -23.44 12.74
CA LEU A 111 2.76 -23.98 12.55
C LEU A 111 2.77 -25.40 13.15
N ARG A 112 2.33 -26.39 12.39
CA ARG A 112 2.77 -27.78 12.62
C ARG A 112 4.04 -27.98 11.81
N HIS A 113 5.13 -27.81 12.56
CA HIS A 113 6.39 -28.53 12.47
C HIS A 113 6.56 -29.47 11.27
N TYR A 114 7.63 -29.21 10.52
CA TYR A 114 8.37 -30.20 9.78
C TYR A 114 8.89 -31.28 10.76
N ARG A 115 8.11 -32.35 10.95
CA ARG A 115 8.52 -33.76 11.07
C ARG A 115 7.27 -34.64 11.05
#